data_AF-A0AAN7IHN3-F1
#
_entry.id   AF-A0AAN7IHN3-F1
#
_cell.length_a   1.000
_cell.length_b   1.000
_cell.length_c   1.000
_cell.angle_alpha   90.00
_cell.angle_beta   90.00
_cell.angle_gamma   90.00
#
_symmetry.space_group_name_H-M   'P 1'
#
loop_
_entity.id
_entity.type
_entity.pdbx_description
1 polymer ?
#
loop_
_entity_poly.entity_id
_entity_poly.type
_entity_poly.pdbx_seq_one_letter_code
_entity_poly.pdbx_strand_id
1 'polypeptide(L)' 'MGPIHSPNELGAGAARAEKGAAVGIENVFSSLIHSMARNPSLTKQLFGYAILGFALTEAIASFISMMAFLISFVF' A
#
# COMPACT_ATOMS: atom_id res chain seq x y z
N MET A 1 17.31 -31.18 -2.45
CA MET A 1 16.51 -30.42 -3.43
C MET A 1 15.27 -29.96 -2.69
N GLY A 2 15.30 -28.77 -2.09
CA GLY A 2 14.24 -28.28 -1.21
C GLY A 2 12.96 -27.95 -2.00
N PRO A 3 11.78 -27.92 -1.36
CA PRO A 3 10.52 -27.70 -2.05
C PRO A 3 10.56 -26.33 -2.73
N ILE A 4 10.39 -26.33 -4.05
CA ILE A 4 10.02 -25.14 -4.80
C ILE A 4 8.71 -24.64 -4.18
N HIS A 5 8.73 -23.41 -3.66
CA HIS A 5 7.57 -22.79 -3.02
C HIS A 5 6.37 -22.89 -3.96
N SER A 6 5.27 -23.46 -3.45
CA SER A 6 4.08 -23.66 -4.27
C SER A 6 3.48 -22.29 -4.65
N PRO A 7 2.82 -22.15 -5.82
CA PRO A 7 2.24 -20.87 -6.28
C PRO A 7 1.36 -20.18 -5.23
N ASN A 8 0.71 -20.97 -4.37
CA ASN A 8 -0.12 -20.50 -3.26
C ASN A 8 0.68 -19.75 -2.17
N GLU A 9 1.93 -20.10 -1.93
CA GLU A 9 2.79 -19.45 -0.92
C GLU A 9 3.25 -18.06 -1.37
N LEU A 10 3.48 -17.89 -2.68
CA LEU A 10 3.84 -16.61 -3.30
C LEU A 10 2.64 -15.64 -3.30
N GLY A 11 1.45 -16.14 -3.63
CA GLY A 11 0.21 -15.37 -3.52
C GLY A 11 -0.12 -14.95 -2.09
N ALA A 12 0.14 -15.80 -1.10
CA ALA A 12 -0.03 -15.46 0.32
C ALA A 12 0.94 -14.36 0.79
N GLY A 13 2.14 -14.28 0.21
CA GLY A 13 3.10 -13.20 0.46
C GLY A 13 2.62 -11.85 -0.07
N ALA A 14 2.12 -11.82 -1.32
CA ALA A 14 1.56 -10.62 -1.94
C ALA A 14 0.34 -10.09 -1.18
N ALA A 15 -0.59 -10.98 -0.78
CA ALA A 15 -1.79 -10.60 -0.03
C ALA A 15 -1.46 -9.99 1.36
N ARG A 16 -0.39 -10.45 2.02
CA ARG A 16 0.09 -9.86 3.28
C ARG A 16 0.70 -8.47 3.06
N ALA A 17 1.40 -8.26 1.96
CA ALA A 17 2.00 -6.97 1.63
C ALA A 17 0.94 -5.91 1.29
N GLU A 18 -0.10 -6.25 0.53
CA GLU A 18 -1.26 -5.37 0.30
C GLU A 18 -2.00 -5.03 1.59
N LYS A 19 -2.10 -5.98 2.53
CA LYS A 19 -2.68 -5.70 3.86
C LYS A 19 -1.85 -4.69 4.65
N GLY A 20 -0.52 -4.67 4.46
CA GLY A 20 0.36 -3.64 5.01
C GLY A 20 0.14 -2.26 4.39
N ALA A 21 -0.15 -2.21 3.08
CA ALA A 21 -0.51 -0.97 2.39
C ALA A 21 -1.80 -0.35 2.97
N ALA A 22 -2.81 -1.17 3.28
CA ALA A 22 -4.06 -0.71 3.91
C ALA A 22 -3.82 -0.03 5.27
N VAL A 23 -2.93 -0.57 6.11
CA VAL A 23 -2.53 0.04 7.39
C VAL A 23 -1.77 1.35 7.17
N GLY A 24 -0.93 1.41 6.13
CA GLY A 24 -0.23 2.64 5.75
C GLY A 24 -1.19 3.78 5.39
N ILE A 25 -2.24 3.50 4.61
CA ILE A 25 -3.27 4.47 4.22
C ILE A 25 -4.04 4.97 5.44
N GLU A 26 -4.43 4.08 6.36
CA GLU A 26 -5.12 4.45 7.62
C GLU A 26 -4.29 5.47 8.43
N ASN A 27 -2.98 5.25 8.56
CA ASN A 27 -2.09 6.17 9.27
C ASN A 27 -1.98 7.55 8.58
N VAL A 28 -1.97 7.58 7.25
CA VAL A 28 -1.93 8.84 6.48
C VAL A 28 -3.22 9.64 6.72
N PHE A 29 -4.38 9.00 6.67
CA PHE A 29 -5.66 9.68 6.91
C PHE A 29 -5.85 10.07 8.38
N SER A 30 -5.42 9.24 9.33
CA SER A 30 -5.45 9.55 10.76
C SER A 30 -4.61 10.79 11.09
N SER A 31 -3.39 10.86 10.58
CA SER A 31 -2.50 12.02 10.76
C SER A 31 -3.02 13.28 10.06
N LEU A 32 -3.66 13.14 8.89
CA LEU A 32 -4.33 14.24 8.20
C LEU A 32 -5.42 14.85 9.08
N ILE A 33 -6.36 14.04 9.62
CA ILE A 33 -7.47 14.52 10.46
C ILE A 33 -6.95 15.24 11.70
N HIS A 34 -5.95 14.65 12.37
CA HIS A 34 -5.33 15.24 13.55
C HIS A 34 -4.68 16.60 13.26
N SER A 35 -4.04 16.72 12.10
CA SER A 35 -3.34 17.95 11.72
C SER A 35 -4.30 19.02 11.21
N MET A 36 -5.38 18.63 10.54
CA MET A 36 -6.50 19.50 10.16
C MET A 36 -7.19 20.11 11.39
N ALA A 37 -7.41 19.30 12.43
CA ALA A 37 -8.01 19.75 13.69
C ALA A 37 -7.14 20.78 14.44
N ARG A 38 -5.80 20.66 14.34
CA ARG A 38 -4.86 21.60 14.97
C ARG A 38 -4.65 22.89 14.19
N ASN A 39 -4.68 22.84 12.87
CA ASN A 39 -4.53 24.05 12.05
C ASN A 39 -5.31 23.96 10.71
N PRO A 40 -6.57 24.42 10.69
CA PRO A 40 -7.43 24.33 9.52
C PRO A 40 -7.02 25.27 8.37
N SER A 41 -6.10 26.21 8.59
CA SER A 41 -5.59 27.10 7.54
C SER A 41 -4.72 26.38 6.49
N LEU A 42 -4.04 25.29 6.90
CA LEU A 42 -3.13 24.53 6.03
C LEU A 42 -3.80 23.32 5.35
N THR A 43 -5.10 23.14 5.57
CA THR A 43 -5.87 21.96 5.10
C THR A 43 -5.69 21.66 3.63
N LYS A 44 -5.69 22.68 2.76
CA LYS A 44 -5.51 22.47 1.31
C LYS A 44 -4.17 21.83 0.97
N GLN A 45 -3.10 22.25 1.64
CA GLN A 45 -1.76 21.73 1.39
C GLN A 45 -1.60 20.33 1.97
N LEU A 46 -2.11 20.11 3.20
CA LEU A 46 -2.10 18.79 3.83
C LEU A 46 -2.95 17.77 3.08
N PHE A 47 -4.10 18.17 2.54
CA PHE A 47 -4.91 17.29 1.70
C PHE A 47 -4.16 16.88 0.44
N GLY A 48 -3.42 17.81 -0.19
CA GLY A 48 -2.51 17.49 -1.30
C GLY A 48 -1.46 16.44 -0.93
N TYR A 49 -0.83 16.58 0.24
CA TYR A 49 0.12 15.59 0.75
C TYR A 49 -0.52 14.23 1.08
N ALA A 50 -1.75 14.22 1.60
CA ALA A 50 -2.47 12.98 1.88
C ALA A 50 -2.82 12.22 0.58
N ILE A 51 -3.27 12.92 -0.46
CA ILE A 51 -3.53 12.31 -1.77
C ILE A 51 -2.24 11.80 -2.42
N LEU A 52 -1.13 12.53 -2.28
CA LEU A 52 0.18 12.07 -2.72
C LEU A 52 0.60 10.78 -1.99
N GLY A 53 0.45 10.73 -0.67
CA GLY A 53 0.76 9.54 0.15
C GLY A 53 -0.15 8.35 -0.16
N PHE A 54 -1.44 8.59 -0.43
CA PHE A 54 -2.37 7.57 -0.91
C PHE A 54 -1.95 7.03 -2.27
N ALA A 55 -1.69 7.91 -3.23
CA ALA A 55 -1.25 7.52 -4.58
C ALA A 55 0.06 6.72 -4.55
N LEU A 56 1.01 7.09 -3.69
CA LEU A 56 2.26 6.35 -3.52
C LEU A 56 2.03 4.95 -2.92
N THR A 57 1.14 4.84 -1.92
CA THR A 57 0.84 3.55 -1.28
C THR A 57 0.17 2.59 -2.27
N GLU A 58 -0.79 3.09 -3.05
CA GLU A 58 -1.45 2.31 -4.12
C GLU A 58 -0.48 1.94 -5.25
N ALA A 59 0.45 2.83 -5.62
CA ALA A 59 1.47 2.52 -6.62
C ALA A 59 2.38 1.35 -6.18
N ILE A 60 2.74 1.29 -4.89
CA ILE A 60 3.53 0.18 -4.33
C ILE A 60 2.70 -1.11 -4.30
N ALA A 61 1.44 -1.05 -3.86
CA ALA A 61 0.54 -2.21 -3.84
C ALA A 61 0.34 -2.79 -5.26
N SER A 62 0.06 -1.92 -6.23
CA SER A 62 -0.09 -2.29 -7.65
C SER A 62 1.20 -2.90 -8.23
N PHE A 63 2.37 -2.40 -7.84
CA PHE A 63 3.65 -2.97 -8.24
C PHE A 63 3.86 -4.40 -7.70
N ILE A 64 3.50 -4.64 -6.43
CA ILE A 64 3.60 -5.98 -5.82
C ILE A 64 2.61 -6.94 -6.49
N SER A 65 1.40 -6.48 -6.78
CA SER A 65 0.39 -7.26 -7.52
C SER A 65 0.86 -7.60 -8.93
N MET A 66 1.48 -6.64 -9.64
CA MET A 66 2.10 -6.88 -10.95
C MET A 66 3.16 -7.98 -10.89
N MET A 67 4.08 -7.90 -9.91
CA MET A 67 5.10 -8.94 -9.71
C MET A 67 4.49 -10.31 -9.43
N ALA A 68 3.44 -10.36 -8.60
CA ALA A 68 2.74 -11.60 -8.30
C ALA A 68 2.12 -12.23 -9.56
N PHE A 69 1.49 -11.43 -10.42
CA PHE A 69 0.96 -11.89 -11.71
C PHE A 69 2.04 -12.38 -12.67
N LEU A 70 3.18 -11.66 -12.77
CA LEU A 70 4.30 -12.08 -13.62
C LEU A 70 4.86 -13.44 -13.19
N ILE A 71 5.03 -13.63 -11.89
CA ILE A 71 5.52 -14.90 -11.33
C ILE A 71 4.52 -16.02 -11.58
N SER A 72 3.21 -15.77 -11.44
CA SER A 72 2.18 -16.78 -11.65
C SER A 72 1.95 -17.19 -13.11
N PHE A 73 2.40 -16.41 -14.10
CA PHE A 73 2.33 -16.76 -15.52
C PHE A 73 3.62 -17.41 -16.05
N VAL A 74 4.75 -17.16 -15.38
CA VAL A 74 6.06 -17.69 -15.80
C VAL A 74 6.35 -19.09 -15.23
N PHE A 75 5.73 -19.44 -14.10
CA PHE A 75 5.81 -20.75 -13.45
C PHE A 75 4.45 -21.45 -13.49
#